data_AF-A0A7S4DY31-F1
#
_entry.id   AF-A0A7S4DY31-F1
#
_cell.length_a   1.000
_cell.length_b   1.000
_cell.length_c   1.000
_cell.angle_alpha   90.00
_cell.angle_beta   90.00
_cell.angle_gamma   90.00
#
_symmetry.space_group_name_H-M   'P 1'
#
loop_
_entity.id
_entity.type
_entity.pdbx_description
1 polymer ?
#
loop_
_entity_poly.entity_id
_entity_poly.type
_entity_poly.pdbx_seq_one_letter_code
_entity_poly.pdbx_strand_id
1 'polypeptide(L)'
;SSSDRGDGDDDDDEKSWRDVPAVKWSESQVRSWARASELSKRIVDTLEIHHVDGRALATLDNIILKEELDMHAYGDRQALLSAVRHVFPRPTPITRSLSKLRHPDRFSWCCPRCTLRNPLSSKVCQACLHPHTPPK
;
A
#
# COMPACT_ATOMS: atom_id res chain seq x y z
N SER A 1 15.77 -13.21 -46.43
CA SER A 1 14.57 -13.72 -45.74
C SER A 1 15.04 -14.90 -44.89
N SER A 2 14.89 -14.96 -43.58
CA SER A 2 13.88 -14.32 -42.73
C SER A 2 14.36 -14.32 -41.27
N SER A 3 14.00 -13.23 -40.58
CA SER A 3 13.58 -13.16 -39.18
C SER A 3 14.53 -13.70 -38.11
N ASP A 4 15.48 -12.85 -37.74
CA ASP A 4 16.10 -12.82 -36.41
C ASP A 4 14.98 -12.72 -35.36
N ARG A 5 14.94 -13.69 -34.45
CA ARG A 5 13.98 -13.74 -33.35
C ARG A 5 14.46 -12.73 -32.31
N GLY A 6 13.70 -11.66 -32.13
CA GLY A 6 13.83 -10.82 -30.96
C GLY A 6 13.39 -11.61 -29.74
N ASP A 7 14.34 -12.28 -29.10
CA ASP A 7 14.26 -12.59 -27.68
C ASP A 7 14.52 -11.26 -26.97
N GLY A 8 13.42 -10.54 -26.70
CA GLY A 8 13.44 -9.54 -25.65
C GLY A 8 13.61 -10.30 -24.35
N ASP A 9 14.85 -10.38 -23.89
CA ASP A 9 15.18 -10.64 -22.49
C ASP A 9 14.53 -9.51 -21.67
N ASP A 10 13.23 -9.64 -21.41
CA ASP A 10 12.58 -8.99 -20.28
C ASP A 10 13.14 -9.69 -19.04
N ASP A 11 14.34 -9.25 -18.64
CA ASP A 11 14.87 -9.29 -17.28
C ASP A 11 13.89 -8.50 -16.36
N ASP A 12 12.63 -8.91 -16.29
CA ASP A 12 11.74 -8.54 -15.19
C ASP A 12 12.17 -9.43 -14.02
N ASP A 13 13.27 -9.03 -13.38
CA ASP A 13 13.67 -9.42 -12.03
C ASP A 13 12.41 -9.86 -11.27
N GLU A 14 12.25 -11.18 -11.06
CA GLU A 14 11.08 -11.78 -10.39
C GLU A 14 11.07 -11.32 -8.93
N LYS A 15 10.67 -10.08 -8.73
CA LYS A 15 10.81 -9.37 -7.48
C LYS A 15 9.81 -9.98 -6.54
N SER A 16 10.25 -10.42 -5.36
CA SER A 16 9.34 -10.97 -4.37
C SER A 16 8.26 -9.96 -4.06
N TRP A 17 7.00 -10.41 -3.92
CA TRP A 17 5.88 -9.54 -3.52
C TRP A 17 6.17 -8.79 -2.20
N ARG A 18 7.11 -9.29 -1.39
CA ARG A 18 7.56 -8.66 -0.14
C ARG A 18 8.35 -7.37 -0.36
N ASP A 19 9.04 -7.23 -1.47
CA ASP A 19 9.92 -6.09 -1.78
C ASP A 19 9.22 -5.02 -2.63
N VAL A 20 8.03 -5.34 -3.13
CA VAL A 20 7.22 -4.48 -3.99
C VAL A 20 6.02 -3.95 -3.20
N PRO A 21 5.71 -2.64 -3.27
CA PRO A 21 4.48 -2.11 -2.67
C PRO A 21 3.24 -2.82 -3.20
N ALA A 22 2.28 -3.14 -2.33
CA ALA A 22 1.12 -3.97 -2.70
C ALA A 22 0.30 -3.45 -3.88
N VAL A 23 0.26 -2.12 -4.09
CA VAL A 23 -0.44 -1.50 -5.22
C VAL A 23 0.20 -1.80 -6.58
N LYS A 24 1.47 -2.20 -6.58
CA LYS A 24 2.26 -2.55 -7.78
C LYS A 24 2.38 -4.06 -7.99
N TRP A 25 1.66 -4.87 -7.21
CA TRP A 25 1.72 -6.30 -7.38
C TRP A 25 1.11 -6.74 -8.71
N SER A 26 1.80 -7.64 -9.39
CA SER A 26 1.22 -8.41 -10.49
C SER A 26 0.24 -9.47 -9.98
N GLU A 27 -0.57 -10.04 -10.85
CA GLU A 27 -1.50 -11.14 -10.53
C GLU A 27 -0.78 -12.32 -9.87
N SER A 28 0.43 -12.65 -10.35
CA SER A 28 1.27 -13.72 -9.79
C SER A 28 1.79 -13.41 -8.39
N GLN A 29 2.10 -12.14 -8.12
CA GLN A 29 2.50 -11.67 -6.79
C GLN A 29 1.31 -11.70 -5.81
N VAL A 30 0.12 -11.29 -6.26
CA VAL A 30 -1.13 -11.39 -5.46
C VAL A 30 -1.44 -12.84 -5.12
N ARG A 31 -1.37 -13.77 -6.08
CA ARG A 31 -1.57 -15.21 -5.86
C ARG A 31 -0.58 -15.76 -4.82
N SER A 32 0.70 -15.40 -4.96
CA SER A 32 1.77 -15.81 -4.04
C SER A 32 1.55 -15.28 -2.62
N TRP A 33 1.14 -14.02 -2.51
CA TRP A 33 0.78 -13.40 -1.23
C TRP A 33 -0.44 -14.07 -0.59
N ALA A 34 -1.49 -14.36 -1.36
CA ALA A 34 -2.72 -14.95 -0.85
C ALA A 34 -2.47 -16.36 -0.26
N ARG A 35 -1.64 -17.17 -0.93
CA ARG A 35 -1.19 -18.48 -0.43
C ARG A 35 -0.35 -18.35 0.84
N ALA A 36 0.55 -17.37 0.90
CA ALA A 36 1.38 -17.11 2.07
C ALA A 36 0.60 -16.52 3.25
N SER A 37 -0.57 -15.93 3.00
CA SER A 37 -1.46 -15.35 4.03
C SER A 37 -2.47 -16.36 4.58
N GLU A 38 -2.31 -17.64 4.27
CA GLU A 38 -3.19 -18.73 4.70
C GLU A 38 -4.67 -18.53 4.31
N LEU A 39 -4.93 -17.82 3.21
CA LEU A 39 -6.28 -17.67 2.69
C LEU A 39 -6.79 -18.99 2.10
N SER A 40 -8.10 -19.20 2.17
CA SER A 40 -8.72 -20.43 1.68
C SER A 40 -8.44 -20.61 0.17
N LYS A 41 -8.32 -21.87 -0.27
CA LYS A 41 -8.07 -22.19 -1.70
C LYS A 41 -9.10 -21.52 -2.61
N ARG A 42 -10.36 -21.44 -2.17
CA ARG A 42 -11.44 -20.75 -2.89
C ARG A 42 -11.11 -19.29 -3.16
N ILE A 43 -10.61 -18.57 -2.16
CA ILE A 43 -10.19 -17.17 -2.32
C ILE A 43 -9.05 -17.06 -3.34
N VAL A 44 -8.04 -17.92 -3.24
CA VAL A 44 -6.89 -17.91 -4.16
C VAL A 44 -7.32 -18.18 -5.60
N ASP A 45 -8.18 -19.20 -5.82
CA ASP A 45 -8.70 -19.55 -7.14
C ASP A 45 -9.53 -18.39 -7.72
N THR A 46 -10.37 -17.72 -6.93
CA THR A 46 -11.15 -16.55 -7.36
C THR A 46 -10.24 -15.38 -7.77
N LEU A 47 -9.21 -15.06 -6.99
CA LEU A 47 -8.26 -13.99 -7.33
C LEU A 47 -7.53 -14.27 -8.64
N GLU A 48 -7.21 -15.55 -8.90
CA GLU A 48 -6.56 -16.00 -10.13
C GLU A 48 -7.51 -15.96 -11.34
N ILE A 49 -8.73 -16.47 -11.22
CA ILE A 49 -9.73 -16.48 -12.30
C ILE A 49 -10.08 -15.06 -12.76
N HIS A 50 -10.18 -14.13 -11.81
CA HIS A 50 -10.55 -12.74 -12.09
C HIS A 50 -9.35 -11.83 -12.35
N HIS A 51 -8.14 -12.39 -12.49
CA HIS A 51 -6.93 -11.63 -12.81
C HIS A 51 -6.72 -10.44 -11.86
N VAL A 52 -6.89 -10.67 -10.55
CA VAL A 52 -6.80 -9.61 -9.54
C VAL A 52 -5.35 -9.21 -9.32
N ASP A 53 -4.99 -8.01 -9.78
CA ASP A 53 -3.70 -7.37 -9.55
C ASP A 53 -3.70 -6.53 -8.25
N GLY A 54 -2.55 -5.95 -7.92
CA GLY A 54 -2.40 -5.10 -6.73
C GLY A 54 -3.29 -3.85 -6.73
N ARG A 55 -3.70 -3.34 -7.90
CA ARG A 55 -4.57 -2.17 -8.01
C ARG A 55 -6.02 -2.55 -7.72
N ALA A 56 -6.48 -3.65 -8.31
CA ALA A 56 -7.78 -4.25 -8.05
C ALA A 56 -7.90 -4.66 -6.58
N LEU A 57 -6.84 -5.26 -6.00
CA LEU A 57 -6.77 -5.65 -4.60
C LEU A 57 -6.97 -4.45 -3.65
N ALA A 58 -6.44 -3.27 -4.02
CA ALA A 58 -6.57 -2.04 -3.23
C ALA A 58 -7.99 -1.44 -3.25
N THR A 59 -8.77 -1.74 -4.28
CA THR A 59 -10.15 -1.23 -4.45
C THR A 59 -11.21 -2.20 -3.96
N LEU A 60 -10.83 -3.43 -3.56
CA LEU A 60 -11.80 -4.42 -3.10
C LEU A 60 -12.63 -3.91 -1.93
N ASP A 61 -13.92 -4.13 -2.03
CA ASP A 61 -14.88 -3.94 -0.96
C ASP A 61 -15.85 -5.12 -0.88
N ASN A 62 -16.81 -5.06 0.04
CA ASN A 62 -17.78 -6.15 0.19
C ASN A 62 -18.73 -6.30 -1.01
N ILE A 63 -18.91 -5.24 -1.81
CA ILE A 63 -19.81 -5.23 -2.96
C ILE A 63 -19.12 -5.93 -4.13
N ILE A 64 -17.91 -5.50 -4.49
CA ILE A 64 -17.10 -6.10 -5.55
C ILE A 64 -16.86 -7.57 -5.26
N LEU A 65 -16.52 -7.91 -4.01
CA LEU A 65 -16.30 -9.30 -3.62
C LEU A 65 -17.55 -10.18 -3.81
N LYS A 66 -18.73 -9.64 -3.53
CA LYS A 66 -19.98 -10.42 -3.60
C LYS A 66 -20.54 -10.46 -5.03
N GLU A 67 -20.63 -9.30 -5.68
CA GLU A 67 -21.36 -9.12 -6.93
C GLU A 67 -20.47 -9.34 -8.17
N GLU A 68 -19.17 -9.05 -8.10
CA GLU A 68 -18.25 -9.18 -9.25
C GLU A 68 -17.35 -10.43 -9.16
N LEU A 69 -16.89 -10.77 -7.96
CA LEU A 69 -16.02 -11.93 -7.70
C LEU A 69 -16.78 -13.18 -7.22
N ASP A 70 -18.13 -13.12 -7.24
CA ASP A 70 -19.05 -14.20 -6.83
C ASP A 70 -18.78 -14.79 -5.43
N MET A 71 -18.04 -14.08 -4.58
CA MET A 71 -17.62 -14.55 -3.25
C MET A 71 -18.74 -14.33 -2.24
N HIS A 72 -19.77 -15.17 -2.30
CA HIS A 72 -20.98 -15.07 -1.48
C HIS A 72 -20.79 -15.43 0.00
N ALA A 73 -19.72 -16.16 0.35
CA ALA A 73 -19.38 -16.49 1.73
C ALA A 73 -18.85 -15.27 2.48
N TYR A 74 -19.59 -14.80 3.50
CA TYR A 74 -19.16 -13.66 4.33
C TYR A 74 -17.80 -13.89 5.01
N GLY A 75 -17.56 -15.11 5.50
CA GLY A 75 -16.28 -15.48 6.13
C GLY A 75 -15.09 -15.31 5.19
N ASP A 76 -15.20 -15.78 3.94
CA ASP A 76 -14.14 -15.64 2.94
C ASP A 76 -13.89 -14.16 2.59
N ARG A 77 -14.98 -13.38 2.39
CA ARG A 77 -14.87 -11.93 2.16
C ARG A 77 -14.16 -11.21 3.30
N GLN A 78 -14.51 -11.53 4.55
CA GLN A 78 -13.88 -10.93 5.72
C GLN A 78 -12.42 -11.36 5.89
N ALA A 79 -12.10 -12.63 5.61
CA ALA A 79 -10.73 -13.13 5.65
C ALA A 79 -9.85 -12.38 4.62
N LEU A 80 -10.32 -12.27 3.37
CA LEU A 80 -9.61 -11.54 2.32
C LEU A 80 -9.48 -10.05 2.66
N LEU A 81 -10.56 -9.36 3.03
CA LEU A 81 -10.49 -7.94 3.41
C LEU A 81 -9.58 -7.69 4.61
N SER A 82 -9.57 -8.61 5.59
CA SER A 82 -8.65 -8.54 6.72
C SER A 82 -7.20 -8.64 6.26
N ALA A 83 -6.88 -9.63 5.41
CA ALA A 83 -5.55 -9.80 4.85
C ALA A 83 -5.12 -8.57 4.02
N VAL A 84 -6.00 -8.05 3.16
CA VAL A 84 -5.77 -6.85 2.34
C VAL A 84 -5.42 -5.64 3.22
N ARG A 85 -6.06 -5.46 4.38
CA ARG A 85 -5.76 -4.36 5.31
C ARG A 85 -4.35 -4.40 5.89
N HIS A 86 -3.73 -5.57 5.96
CA HIS A 86 -2.35 -5.70 6.43
C HIS A 86 -1.33 -5.23 5.39
N VAL A 87 -1.66 -5.35 4.10
CA VAL A 87 -0.76 -5.00 2.98
C VAL A 87 -1.09 -3.64 2.37
N PHE A 88 -2.32 -3.17 2.54
CA PHE A 88 -2.76 -1.78 2.35
C PHE A 88 -3.18 -1.20 3.69
N PRO A 89 -2.23 -0.86 4.57
CA PRO A 89 -2.57 -0.09 5.75
C PRO A 89 -3.18 1.22 5.24
N ARG A 90 -4.47 1.42 5.50
CA ARG A 90 -5.07 2.76 5.36
C ARG A 90 -4.15 3.72 6.14
N PRO A 91 -3.91 4.95 5.65
CA PRO A 91 -3.38 5.99 6.51
C PRO A 91 -4.39 6.15 7.64
N THR A 92 -4.17 5.45 8.74
CA THR A 92 -4.81 5.75 10.01
C THR A 92 -4.49 7.22 10.26
N PRO A 93 -5.46 8.08 10.63
CA PRO A 93 -5.10 9.36 11.22
C PRO A 93 -4.12 9.00 12.32
N ILE A 94 -2.89 9.50 12.17
CA ILE A 94 -1.70 9.01 12.87
C ILE A 94 -1.97 9.12 14.37
N THR A 95 -2.54 8.09 14.99
CA THR A 95 -2.38 7.84 16.41
C THR A 95 -0.97 7.32 16.52
N ARG A 96 -0.06 8.30 16.39
CA ARG A 96 1.38 8.21 16.50
C ARG A 96 1.62 7.26 17.66
N SER A 97 2.14 6.08 17.36
CA SER A 97 2.40 5.05 18.36
C SER A 97 3.03 5.71 19.57
N LEU A 98 2.30 5.71 20.70
CA LEU A 98 2.68 6.36 21.96
C LEU A 98 4.01 5.83 22.53
N SER A 99 4.58 4.79 21.91
CA SER A 99 5.91 4.26 22.19
C SER A 99 7.05 5.15 21.67
N LYS A 100 6.83 6.06 20.70
CA LYS A 100 7.83 7.06 20.25
C LYS A 100 7.73 8.41 20.95
N LEU A 101 6.80 8.58 21.90
CA LEU A 101 6.55 9.83 22.62
C LEU A 101 7.35 10.00 23.93
N ARG A 102 8.51 9.35 24.06
CA ARG A 102 9.49 9.67 25.10
C ARG A 102 10.71 10.41 24.55
N HIS A 103 10.50 11.41 23.71
CA HIS A 103 11.50 12.47 23.51
C HIS A 103 10.78 13.82 23.42
N PRO A 104 11.09 14.80 24.28
CA PRO A 104 10.47 16.11 24.24
C PRO A 104 11.01 16.87 23.03
N ASP A 105 10.24 16.86 21.94
CA ASP A 105 10.45 17.61 20.70
C ASP A 105 10.23 19.12 20.92
N ARG A 106 11.02 19.73 21.82
CA ARG A 106 10.97 21.16 22.15
C ARG A 106 11.57 22.06 21.07
N PHE A 107 12.00 21.48 19.93
CA PHE A 107 12.78 22.19 18.92
C PHE A 107 12.23 22.07 17.49
N SER A 108 10.91 22.05 17.30
CA SER A 108 10.27 22.07 15.98
C SER A 108 9.08 23.04 15.89
N TRP A 109 8.84 23.60 14.69
CA TRP A 109 7.71 24.50 14.37
C TRP A 109 6.82 23.92 13.28
N CYS A 110 5.53 24.24 13.30
CA CYS A 110 4.58 23.80 12.27
C CYS A 110 4.38 24.90 11.23
N CYS A 111 4.50 24.56 9.94
CA CYS A 111 4.27 25.51 8.87
C CYS A 111 2.77 25.88 8.79
N PRO A 112 2.38 27.16 8.86
CA PRO A 112 0.98 27.56 8.81
C PRO A 112 0.35 27.32 7.41
N ARG A 113 1.17 27.16 6.37
CA ARG A 113 0.69 26.99 4.99
C ARG A 113 0.41 25.53 4.62
N CYS A 114 1.27 24.60 5.02
CA CYS A 114 1.19 23.19 4.61
C CYS A 114 1.20 22.21 5.78
N THR A 115 1.15 22.72 7.01
CA THR A 115 1.15 21.99 8.29
C THR A 115 2.35 21.08 8.56
N LEU A 116 3.33 21.02 7.65
CA LEU A 116 4.58 20.28 7.85
C LEU A 116 5.32 20.76 9.11
N ARG A 117 5.78 19.81 9.93
CA ARG A 117 6.66 20.07 11.06
C ARG A 117 8.11 20.20 10.59
N ASN A 118 8.71 21.36 10.83
CA ASN A 118 10.07 21.70 10.45
C ASN A 118 10.96 21.84 11.71
N PRO A 119 12.26 21.55 11.63
CA PRO A 119 13.20 21.84 12.72
C PRO A 119 13.26 23.35 13.03
N LEU A 120 13.44 23.75 14.30
CA LEU A 120 13.63 25.16 14.67
C LEU A 120 14.88 25.79 14.04
N SER A 121 15.88 24.99 13.66
CA SER A 121 17.04 25.45 12.91
C SER A 121 16.70 25.89 11.48
N SER A 122 15.55 25.46 10.94
CA SER A 122 15.09 25.81 9.61
C SER A 122 14.35 27.15 9.61
N LYS A 123 14.87 28.11 8.85
CA LYS A 123 14.26 29.44 8.66
C LYS A 123 13.07 29.43 7.68
N VAL A 124 12.93 28.38 6.89
CA VAL A 124 11.86 28.19 5.91
C VAL A 124 11.33 26.76 5.95
N CYS A 125 10.09 26.56 5.50
CA CYS A 125 9.48 25.26 5.38
C CYS A 125 10.19 24.43 4.31
N GLN A 126 10.58 23.19 4.62
CA GLN A 126 11.25 22.29 3.68
C GLN A 126 10.35 21.83 2.51
N ALA A 127 9.02 21.86 2.68
CA ALA A 127 8.08 21.48 1.61
C ALA A 127 7.64 22.65 0.72
N CYS A 128 7.33 23.81 1.31
CA CYS A 128 6.71 24.91 0.58
C CYS A 128 7.49 26.22 0.63
N LEU A 129 8.69 26.20 1.23
CA LEU A 129 9.60 27.34 1.37
C LEU A 129 9.01 28.55 2.11
N HIS A 130 7.85 28.38 2.76
CA HIS A 130 7.22 29.44 3.56
C HIS A 130 8.12 29.82 4.75
N PRO A 131 8.36 31.11 5.02
CA PRO A 131 9.22 31.55 6.11
C PRO A 131 8.70 31.17 7.50
N HIS A 132 9.60 30.81 8.40
CA HIS A 132 9.29 30.73 9.82
C HIS A 132 9.24 32.16 10.39
N THR A 133 8.05 32.60 10.78
CA THR A 133 7.85 33.88 11.46
C THR A 133 7.49 33.59 12.91
N PRO A 134 8.46 33.54 13.83
CA PRO A 134 8.15 33.44 15.25
C PRO A 134 7.37 34.69 15.69
N PRO A 135 6.36 34.55 16.58
CA PRO A 135 5.66 35.70 17.12
C PRO A 135 6.65 36.61 17.86
N LYS A 136 6.50 37.92 17.65
CA LYS A 136 7.35 38.97 18.22
C LYS A 136 7.03 39.22 19.69
#